data_AF-A0AAE9I317-F1
#
_entry.id   AF-A0AAE9I317-F1
#
_cell.length_a   1.000
_cell.length_b   1.000
_cell.length_c   1.000
_cell.angle_alpha   90.00
_cell.angle_beta   90.00
_cell.angle_gamma   90.00
#
_symmetry.space_group_name_H-M   'P 1'
#
loop_
_entity.id
_entity.type
_entity.pdbx_description
1 polymer ?
#
loop_
_entity_poly.entity_id
_entity_poly.type
_entity_poly.pdbx_seq_one_letter_code
_entity_poly.pdbx_strand_id
1 'polypeptide(L)'
;MTIRQTPIIVSLSLVALATLPLLPAWAAPVRAPVTASAPAPAPVPVDEADALSRMLKGAATGQNTGGAGVPELLRNTSRPDGVLARACRQLNDALPIEIDGETRLRRCQSVPGKHVLFQLELTNYRGPMLDLASFEVNYAAPLQRNICANRDVEILTKLGVSMMFRYMTRKDRGERRVGDVYINAPICVSALR
;
A
#
# COMPACT_ATOMS: atom_id res chain seq x y z
N MET A 1 26.00 44.87 14.96
CA MET A 1 26.99 44.76 13.87
C MET A 1 26.39 43.93 12.76
N THR A 2 26.10 44.61 11.66
CA THR A 2 25.70 44.10 10.35
C THR A 2 26.83 43.31 9.70
N ILE A 3 26.51 42.32 8.85
CA ILE A 3 27.06 42.14 7.49
C ILE A 3 26.17 41.15 6.72
N ARG A 4 25.63 41.63 5.60
CA ARG A 4 24.99 40.89 4.49
C ARG A 4 26.08 40.31 3.59
N GLN A 5 25.80 39.24 2.84
CA GLN A 5 26.25 39.11 1.44
C GLN A 5 25.58 37.95 0.68
N THR A 6 24.83 38.33 -0.36
CA THR A 6 24.45 37.56 -1.57
C THR A 6 25.54 37.70 -2.64
N PRO A 7 25.61 36.79 -3.64
CA PRO A 7 25.38 37.20 -5.04
C PRO A 7 24.59 36.14 -5.86
N ILE A 8 23.57 36.49 -6.65
CA ILE A 8 23.51 37.05 -8.03
C ILE A 8 23.80 36.04 -9.18
N ILE A 9 22.70 35.59 -9.81
CA ILE A 9 22.32 35.52 -11.25
C ILE A 9 23.36 35.09 -12.30
N VAL A 10 23.00 34.10 -13.15
CA VAL A 10 23.12 34.20 -14.63
C VAL A 10 21.95 33.47 -15.31
N SER A 11 21.19 34.20 -16.11
CA SER A 11 20.19 33.74 -17.07
C SER A 11 20.82 33.60 -18.46
N LEU A 12 20.46 32.59 -19.23
CA LEU A 12 20.80 32.52 -20.66
C LEU A 12 19.60 32.00 -21.45
N SER A 13 18.89 32.95 -22.05
CA SER A 13 17.91 32.81 -23.11
C SER A 13 18.62 32.68 -24.47
N LEU A 14 18.11 31.82 -25.35
CA LEU A 14 18.45 31.82 -26.77
C LEU A 14 17.16 31.78 -27.60
N VAL A 15 16.93 32.89 -28.30
CA VAL A 15 15.94 33.08 -29.36
C VAL A 15 16.69 32.97 -30.68
N ALA A 16 16.11 32.31 -31.69
CA ALA A 16 16.43 32.60 -33.09
C ALA A 16 15.23 32.26 -33.99
N LEU A 17 14.68 33.31 -34.62
CA LEU A 17 13.74 33.29 -35.74
C LEU A 17 14.47 32.97 -37.06
N ALA A 18 13.66 32.58 -38.08
CA ALA A 18 13.78 32.87 -39.53
C ALA A 18 13.58 31.59 -40.37
N THR A 19 12.97 31.53 -41.55
CA THR A 19 12.18 32.40 -42.44
C THR A 19 11.64 31.48 -43.55
N LEU A 20 10.45 31.77 -44.10
CA LEU A 20 9.81 31.08 -45.24
C LEU A 20 10.58 31.23 -46.57
N PRO A 21 10.32 30.34 -47.56
CA PRO A 21 9.71 30.86 -48.80
C PRO A 21 8.58 29.99 -49.42
N LEU A 22 7.71 30.68 -50.15
CA LEU A 22 6.64 30.22 -51.06
C LEU A 22 7.21 29.55 -52.33
N LEU A 23 6.44 28.62 -52.93
CA LEU A 23 6.16 28.40 -54.39
C LEU A 23 5.38 27.05 -54.57
N PRO A 24 4.85 26.68 -55.76
CA PRO A 24 3.54 27.03 -56.32
C PRO A 24 2.59 25.80 -56.45
N ALA A 25 1.36 26.08 -56.90
CA ALA A 25 0.24 25.15 -57.07
C ALA A 25 0.43 24.06 -58.14
N TRP A 26 0.06 22.81 -57.83
CA TRP A 26 -0.82 21.96 -58.66
C TRP A 26 -1.15 20.61 -58.00
N ALA A 27 -2.24 20.02 -58.49
CA ALA A 27 -2.81 18.70 -58.22
C ALA A 27 -3.65 18.56 -56.94
N ALA A 28 -4.96 18.67 -57.12
CA ALA A 28 -5.96 18.16 -56.18
C ALA A 28 -6.03 16.62 -56.31
N PRO A 29 -5.85 15.85 -55.22
CA PRO A 29 -6.30 14.48 -55.15
C PRO A 29 -7.65 14.43 -54.44
N VAL A 30 -8.58 13.68 -55.04
CA VAL A 30 -9.88 13.30 -54.50
C VAL A 30 -9.71 12.72 -53.09
N ARG A 31 -10.27 13.41 -52.09
CA ARG A 31 -10.23 12.97 -50.68
C ARG A 31 -11.36 11.97 -50.47
N ALA A 32 -11.02 10.68 -50.48
CA ALA A 32 -11.90 9.66 -49.92
C ALA A 32 -12.21 10.00 -48.44
N PRO A 33 -13.43 9.74 -47.93
CA PRO A 33 -13.73 9.94 -46.52
C PRO A 33 -12.88 8.97 -45.70
N VAL A 34 -11.83 9.50 -45.08
CA VAL A 34 -11.12 8.80 -44.00
C VAL A 34 -12.09 8.79 -42.83
N THR A 35 -12.72 7.64 -42.61
CA THR A 35 -13.37 7.34 -41.33
C THR A 35 -12.30 7.45 -40.26
N ALA A 36 -12.39 8.51 -39.44
CA ALA A 36 -11.58 8.63 -38.25
C ALA A 36 -11.94 7.47 -37.33
N SER A 37 -11.08 6.44 -37.30
CA SER A 37 -11.15 5.40 -36.29
C SER A 37 -11.09 6.08 -34.92
N ALA A 38 -12.15 5.93 -34.14
CA ALA A 38 -12.15 6.35 -32.74
C ALA A 38 -10.93 5.71 -32.06
N PRO A 39 -10.14 6.47 -31.28
CA PRO A 39 -9.05 5.87 -30.52
C PRO A 39 -9.66 4.79 -29.62
N ALA A 40 -9.15 3.56 -29.75
CA ALA A 40 -9.48 2.49 -28.83
C ALA A 40 -9.23 2.99 -27.40
N PRO A 41 -10.10 2.69 -26.42
CA PRO A 41 -9.88 3.10 -25.05
C PRO A 41 -8.52 2.56 -24.62
N ALA A 42 -7.63 3.46 -24.21
CA ALA A 42 -6.34 3.08 -23.65
C ALA A 42 -6.58 2.11 -22.49
N PRO A 43 -5.82 1.01 -22.37
CA PRO A 43 -5.95 0.09 -21.25
C PRO A 43 -5.79 0.90 -19.96
N VAL A 44 -6.83 0.88 -19.12
CA VAL A 44 -6.80 1.51 -17.81
C VAL A 44 -5.62 0.87 -17.06
N PRO A 45 -4.58 1.63 -16.67
CA PRO A 45 -3.49 1.07 -15.90
C PRO A 45 -4.11 0.57 -14.59
N VAL A 46 -4.16 -0.75 -14.40
CA VAL A 46 -4.53 -1.33 -13.11
C VAL A 46 -3.48 -0.84 -12.13
N ASP A 47 -3.86 0.04 -11.21
CA ASP A 47 -2.92 0.59 -10.26
C ASP A 47 -2.44 -0.54 -9.35
N GLU A 48 -1.15 -0.87 -9.48
CA GLU A 48 -0.48 -1.94 -8.75
C GLU A 48 -0.67 -1.79 -7.23
N ALA A 49 -0.74 -0.55 -6.76
CA ALA A 49 -0.97 -0.24 -5.37
C ALA A 49 -2.40 -0.61 -4.93
N ASP A 50 -3.42 -0.46 -5.79
CA ASP A 50 -4.81 -0.75 -5.45
C ASP A 50 -5.04 -2.25 -5.22
N ALA A 51 -4.40 -3.07 -6.05
CA ALA A 51 -4.45 -4.52 -5.91
C ALA A 51 -3.78 -4.97 -4.60
N LEU A 52 -2.59 -4.43 -4.30
CA LEU A 52 -1.88 -4.70 -3.04
C LEU A 52 -2.62 -4.15 -1.83
N SER A 53 -3.25 -2.97 -1.93
CA SER A 53 -4.05 -2.35 -0.87
C SER A 53 -5.23 -3.25 -0.49
N ARG A 54 -5.95 -3.79 -1.48
CA ARG A 54 -7.03 -4.77 -1.25
C ARG A 54 -6.52 -6.03 -0.57
N MET A 55 -5.37 -6.55 -0.99
CA MET A 55 -4.77 -7.74 -0.37
C MET A 55 -4.29 -7.47 1.07
N LEU A 56 -3.69 -6.30 1.34
CA LEU A 56 -3.34 -5.86 2.69
C LEU A 56 -4.58 -5.69 3.57
N LYS A 57 -5.68 -5.16 3.02
CA LYS A 57 -6.98 -5.12 3.70
C LYS A 57 -7.44 -6.52 4.05
N GLY A 58 -7.44 -7.45 3.09
CA GLY A 58 -7.84 -8.84 3.30
C GLY A 58 -7.00 -9.54 4.38
N ALA A 59 -5.68 -9.37 4.32
CA ALA A 59 -4.76 -9.87 5.33
C ALA A 59 -5.00 -9.27 6.72
N ALA A 60 -5.33 -7.97 6.80
CA ALA A 60 -5.59 -7.28 8.05
C ALA A 60 -6.96 -7.62 8.68
N THR A 61 -7.98 -7.89 7.84
CA THR A 61 -9.36 -8.14 8.28
C THR A 61 -9.71 -9.64 8.31
N GLY A 62 -8.82 -10.52 7.85
CA GLY A 62 -9.11 -11.94 7.69
C GLY A 62 -9.99 -12.27 6.48
N GLN A 63 -10.40 -11.28 5.68
CA GLN A 63 -11.16 -11.51 4.45
C GLN A 63 -10.23 -11.99 3.33
N ASN A 64 -10.61 -13.04 2.61
CA ASN A 64 -9.82 -13.50 1.46
C ASN A 64 -10.20 -12.69 0.21
N THR A 65 -9.23 -11.98 -0.37
CA THR A 65 -9.41 -11.23 -1.63
C THR A 65 -8.93 -11.99 -2.86
N GLY A 66 -8.43 -13.22 -2.67
CA GLY A 66 -8.14 -14.15 -3.76
C GLY A 66 -6.87 -13.81 -4.55
N GLY A 67 -5.95 -13.03 -3.99
CA GLY A 67 -4.65 -12.75 -4.62
C GLY A 67 -4.75 -12.03 -5.97
N ALA A 68 -5.56 -10.97 -6.06
CA ALA A 68 -5.82 -10.21 -7.28
C ALA A 68 -4.52 -9.63 -7.92
N GLY A 69 -3.85 -10.39 -8.80
CA GLY A 69 -2.72 -9.91 -9.63
C GLY A 69 -1.42 -9.53 -8.89
N VAL A 70 -1.42 -9.47 -7.55
CA VAL A 70 -0.27 -9.02 -6.75
C VAL A 70 0.96 -9.95 -6.72
N PRO A 71 0.86 -11.29 -6.92
CA PRO A 71 2.02 -12.16 -6.86
C PRO A 71 3.16 -11.77 -7.81
N GLU A 72 2.85 -11.24 -8.99
CA GLU A 72 3.88 -10.80 -9.94
C GLU A 72 4.46 -9.43 -9.58
N LEU A 73 3.62 -8.51 -9.07
CA LEU A 73 3.99 -7.13 -8.77
C LEU A 73 5.13 -7.03 -7.76
N LEU A 74 5.04 -7.77 -6.65
CA LEU A 74 6.07 -7.76 -5.61
C LEU A 74 7.32 -8.59 -5.96
N ARG A 75 7.24 -9.47 -6.96
CA ARG A 75 8.38 -10.26 -7.45
C ARG A 75 9.22 -9.49 -8.46
N ASN A 76 8.58 -8.70 -9.33
CA ASN A 76 9.23 -8.03 -10.45
C ASN A 76 9.56 -6.54 -10.22
N THR A 77 9.19 -5.99 -9.07
CA THR A 77 9.48 -4.59 -8.74
C THR A 77 10.88 -4.41 -8.16
N SER A 78 11.62 -3.43 -8.67
CA SER A 78 12.91 -3.00 -8.11
C SER A 78 12.76 -2.17 -6.83
N ARG A 79 11.52 -1.78 -6.45
CA ARG A 79 11.22 -0.90 -5.30
C ARG A 79 10.00 -1.38 -4.52
N PRO A 80 10.05 -2.57 -3.89
CA PRO A 80 8.89 -3.17 -3.21
C PRO A 80 8.37 -2.31 -2.05
N ASP A 81 9.26 -1.65 -1.30
CA ASP A 81 8.88 -0.76 -0.20
C ASP A 81 8.06 0.45 -0.67
N GLY A 82 8.36 0.98 -1.87
CA GLY A 82 7.60 2.09 -2.45
C GLY A 82 6.16 1.68 -2.81
N VAL A 83 5.98 0.47 -3.34
CA VAL A 83 4.65 -0.08 -3.66
C VAL A 83 3.87 -0.37 -2.38
N LEU A 84 4.49 -0.99 -1.37
CA LEU A 84 3.88 -1.22 -0.05
C LEU A 84 3.47 0.09 0.64
N ALA A 85 4.30 1.13 0.56
CA ALA A 85 3.98 2.44 1.12
C ALA A 85 2.78 3.11 0.41
N ARG A 86 2.64 2.95 -0.91
CA ARG A 86 1.44 3.41 -1.64
C ARG A 86 0.20 2.61 -1.23
N ALA A 87 0.30 1.29 -1.19
CA ALA A 87 -0.80 0.42 -0.80
C ALA A 87 -1.30 0.70 0.64
N CYS A 88 -0.38 0.89 1.60
CA CYS A 88 -0.79 1.29 2.95
C CYS A 88 -1.45 2.68 2.99
N ARG A 89 -1.01 3.65 2.15
CA ARG A 89 -1.67 4.95 2.07
C ARG A 89 -3.10 4.82 1.56
N GLN A 90 -3.31 4.08 0.48
CA GLN A 90 -4.66 3.83 -0.04
C GLN A 90 -5.55 3.07 0.96
N LEU A 91 -4.98 2.10 1.69
CA LEU A 91 -5.72 1.42 2.75
C LEU A 91 -6.11 2.40 3.86
N ASN A 92 -5.21 3.30 4.26
CA ASN A 92 -5.47 4.32 5.27
C ASN A 92 -6.62 5.26 4.90
N ASP A 93 -6.85 5.52 3.61
CA ASP A 93 -7.96 6.37 3.15
C ASP A 93 -9.35 5.75 3.44
N ALA A 94 -9.40 4.43 3.66
CA ALA A 94 -10.61 3.69 4.01
C ALA A 94 -10.75 3.39 5.52
N LEU A 95 -9.81 3.85 6.36
CA LEU A 95 -9.82 3.57 7.81
C LEU A 95 -10.66 4.59 8.60
N PRO A 96 -11.23 4.21 9.76
CA PRO A 96 -11.16 2.88 10.39
C PRO A 96 -12.06 1.84 9.72
N ILE A 97 -11.61 0.58 9.74
CA ILE A 97 -12.40 -0.57 9.25
C ILE A 97 -12.71 -1.45 10.45
N GLU A 98 -13.99 -1.67 10.74
CA GLU A 98 -14.41 -2.67 11.73
C GLU A 98 -14.15 -4.07 11.16
N ILE A 99 -13.39 -4.88 11.90
CA ILE A 99 -13.05 -6.26 11.50
C ILE A 99 -14.14 -7.20 12.04
N ASP A 100 -14.49 -7.01 13.31
CA ASP A 100 -15.53 -7.71 14.03
C ASP A 100 -16.14 -6.79 15.10
N GLY A 101 -16.98 -7.35 15.99
CA GLY A 101 -17.61 -6.58 17.06
C GLY A 101 -16.65 -6.09 18.15
N GLU A 102 -15.39 -6.51 18.16
CA GLU A 102 -14.41 -6.26 19.22
C GLU A 102 -13.11 -5.63 18.73
N THR A 103 -12.86 -5.62 17.43
CA THR A 103 -11.61 -5.15 16.83
C THR A 103 -11.85 -4.29 15.59
N ARG A 104 -11.05 -3.23 15.48
CA ARG A 104 -11.00 -2.38 14.29
C ARG A 104 -9.59 -2.16 13.82
N LEU A 105 -9.40 -2.10 12.51
CA LEU A 105 -8.18 -1.64 11.89
C LEU A 105 -8.14 -0.11 11.90
N ARG A 106 -7.08 0.47 12.48
CA ARG A 106 -6.91 1.93 12.60
C ARG A 106 -5.80 2.49 11.74
N ARG A 107 -4.77 1.69 11.43
CA ARG A 107 -3.65 2.15 10.63
C ARG A 107 -2.94 1.02 9.90
N CYS A 108 -2.49 1.30 8.69
CA CYS A 108 -1.47 0.56 7.94
C CYS A 108 -0.22 1.43 7.82
N GLN A 109 0.94 0.89 8.15
CA GLN A 109 2.22 1.56 7.93
C GLN A 109 3.17 0.61 7.23
N SER A 110 3.81 1.07 6.16
CA SER A 110 4.93 0.35 5.56
C SER A 110 6.22 0.72 6.30
N VAL A 111 7.03 -0.29 6.58
CA VAL A 111 8.34 -0.19 7.21
C VAL A 111 9.38 -0.75 6.22
N PRO A 112 10.58 -0.15 6.11
CA PRO A 112 11.60 -0.61 5.15
C PRO A 112 11.92 -2.11 5.31
N GLY A 113 12.18 -2.78 4.19
CA GLY A 113 12.50 -4.22 4.17
C GLY A 113 11.30 -5.15 3.97
N LYS A 114 10.26 -4.72 3.24
CA LYS A 114 8.99 -5.43 3.06
C LYS A 114 8.24 -5.71 4.36
N HIS A 115 8.27 -4.76 5.29
CA HIS A 115 7.55 -4.86 6.54
C HIS A 115 6.26 -4.02 6.51
N VAL A 116 5.18 -4.55 7.07
CA VAL A 116 3.91 -3.84 7.24
C VAL A 116 3.47 -3.93 8.69
N LEU A 117 3.10 -2.78 9.27
CA LEU A 117 2.53 -2.67 10.60
C LEU A 117 1.05 -2.33 10.46
N PHE A 118 0.20 -3.22 10.96
CA PHE A 118 -1.23 -2.98 11.16
C PHE A 118 -1.46 -2.60 12.61
N GLN A 119 -2.06 -1.44 12.85
CA GLN A 119 -2.50 -1.03 14.19
C GLN A 119 -3.98 -1.34 14.33
N LEU A 120 -4.30 -2.25 15.23
CA LEU A 120 -5.65 -2.67 15.58
C LEU A 120 -6.04 -2.05 16.92
N GLU A 121 -7.28 -1.59 17.03
CA GLU A 121 -7.86 -1.16 18.30
C GLU A 121 -8.89 -2.17 18.76
N LEU A 122 -8.78 -2.58 20.02
CA LEU A 122 -9.76 -3.41 20.69
C LEU A 122 -10.90 -2.51 21.19
N THR A 123 -12.05 -2.58 20.52
CA THR A 123 -13.18 -1.69 20.75
C THR A 123 -13.96 -2.05 22.01
N ASN A 124 -14.04 -3.31 22.41
CA ASN A 124 -14.82 -3.72 23.59
C ASN A 124 -13.97 -4.28 24.73
N TYR A 125 -12.64 -4.20 24.61
CA TYR A 125 -11.75 -4.69 25.64
C TYR A 125 -11.86 -3.86 26.93
N ARG A 126 -12.40 -4.49 27.98
CA ARG A 126 -12.55 -3.95 29.35
C ARG A 126 -11.78 -4.77 30.39
N GLY A 127 -10.94 -5.71 29.93
CA GLY A 127 -10.27 -6.66 30.81
C GLY A 127 -9.33 -6.00 31.83
N PRO A 128 -9.00 -6.70 32.93
CA PRO A 128 -7.88 -6.28 33.78
C PRO A 128 -6.67 -6.12 32.87
N MET A 129 -5.91 -5.03 33.00
CA MET A 129 -4.80 -4.67 32.11
C MET A 129 -4.17 -5.91 31.49
N LEU A 130 -4.51 -6.27 30.23
CA LEU A 130 -3.69 -7.26 29.52
C LEU A 130 -2.33 -6.61 29.48
N ASP A 131 -1.43 -7.11 30.31
CA ASP A 131 -0.04 -6.80 30.18
C ASP A 131 0.48 -7.59 28.98
N LEU A 132 1.60 -7.11 28.44
CA LEU A 132 2.19 -7.68 27.24
C LEU A 132 2.47 -9.18 27.42
N ALA A 133 2.92 -9.58 28.62
CA ALA A 133 3.27 -10.96 28.95
C ALA A 133 2.05 -11.88 28.86
N SER A 134 0.91 -11.48 29.43
CA SER A 134 -0.32 -12.27 29.35
C SER A 134 -0.85 -12.37 27.92
N PHE A 135 -0.67 -11.31 27.12
CA PHE A 135 -1.07 -11.34 25.71
C PHE A 135 -0.25 -12.37 24.91
N GLU A 136 1.07 -12.33 25.05
CA GLU A 136 1.98 -13.20 24.30
C GLU A 136 1.74 -14.68 24.61
N VAL A 137 1.54 -15.02 25.88
CA VAL A 137 1.32 -16.42 26.30
C VAL A 137 -0.04 -16.95 25.85
N ASN A 138 -1.10 -16.15 26.00
CA ASN A 138 -2.47 -16.67 25.86
C ASN A 138 -3.08 -16.43 24.46
N TYR A 139 -2.66 -15.38 23.76
CA TYR A 139 -3.34 -14.92 22.55
C TYR A 139 -2.47 -14.95 21.29
N ALA A 140 -1.15 -14.78 21.41
CA ALA A 140 -0.30 -14.68 20.23
C ALA A 140 -0.36 -15.94 19.35
N ALA A 141 -0.22 -17.14 19.94
CA ALA A 141 -0.24 -18.38 19.15
C ALA A 141 -1.60 -18.66 18.47
N PRO A 142 -2.77 -18.55 19.15
CA PRO A 142 -4.06 -18.63 18.48
C PRO A 142 -4.24 -17.60 17.35
N LEU A 143 -3.85 -16.34 17.59
CA LEU A 143 -3.94 -15.28 16.58
C LEU A 143 -3.04 -15.57 15.38
N GLN A 144 -1.81 -16.04 15.60
CA GLN A 144 -0.90 -16.44 14.53
C GLN A 144 -1.52 -17.52 13.65
N ARG A 145 -2.12 -18.56 14.25
CA ARG A 145 -2.79 -19.62 13.48
C ARG A 145 -3.91 -19.07 12.61
N ASN A 146 -4.79 -18.26 13.20
CA ASN A 146 -5.94 -17.70 12.49
C ASN A 146 -5.51 -16.75 11.36
N ILE A 147 -4.51 -15.90 11.61
CA ILE A 147 -3.97 -14.97 10.61
C ILE A 147 -3.27 -15.75 9.49
N CYS A 148 -2.45 -16.76 9.83
CA CYS A 148 -1.73 -17.57 8.84
C CYS A 148 -2.64 -18.48 8.01
N ALA A 149 -3.86 -18.78 8.48
CA ALA A 149 -4.86 -19.51 7.69
C ALA A 149 -5.46 -18.65 6.56
N ASN A 150 -5.28 -17.33 6.58
CA ASN A 150 -5.75 -16.45 5.52
C ASN A 150 -4.87 -16.58 4.26
N ARG A 151 -5.51 -16.67 3.08
CA ARG A 151 -4.82 -16.90 1.82
C ARG A 151 -3.98 -15.71 1.37
N ASP A 152 -4.43 -14.48 1.65
CA ASP A 152 -3.70 -13.27 1.31
C ASP A 152 -2.43 -13.14 2.18
N VAL A 153 -2.50 -13.54 3.45
CA VAL A 153 -1.34 -13.66 4.34
C VAL A 153 -0.33 -14.69 3.81
N GLU A 154 -0.80 -15.86 3.39
CA GLU A 154 0.06 -16.88 2.80
C GLU A 154 0.79 -16.35 1.55
N ILE A 155 0.08 -15.66 0.66
CA ILE A 155 0.67 -15.06 -0.54
C ILE A 155 1.70 -14.00 -0.17
N LEU A 156 1.34 -13.05 0.70
CA LEU A 156 2.22 -11.96 1.16
C LEU A 156 3.52 -12.49 1.78
N THR A 157 3.42 -13.50 2.66
CA THR A 157 4.59 -14.08 3.32
C THR A 157 5.49 -14.85 2.35
N LYS A 158 4.91 -15.55 1.36
CA LYS A 158 5.68 -16.18 0.26
C LYS A 158 6.40 -15.17 -0.65
N LEU A 159 5.93 -13.93 -0.68
CA LEU A 159 6.56 -12.81 -1.40
C LEU A 159 7.62 -12.08 -0.55
N GLY A 160 7.86 -12.57 0.66
CA GLY A 160 8.82 -12.02 1.62
C GLY A 160 8.29 -10.84 2.43
N VAL A 161 6.98 -10.58 2.41
CA VAL A 161 6.37 -9.54 3.25
C VAL A 161 6.21 -10.06 4.67
N SER A 162 6.74 -9.31 5.63
CA SER A 162 6.56 -9.56 7.06
C SER A 162 5.55 -8.57 7.62
N MET A 163 4.62 -9.06 8.44
CA MET A 163 3.52 -8.27 8.98
C MET A 163 3.58 -8.27 10.51
N MET A 164 3.28 -7.13 11.12
CA MET A 164 3.13 -6.98 12.56
C MET A 164 1.75 -6.42 12.86
N PHE A 165 0.97 -7.15 13.65
CA PHE A 165 -0.36 -6.78 14.11
C PHE A 165 -0.23 -6.25 15.53
N ARG A 166 -0.33 -4.94 15.69
CA ARG A 166 -0.23 -4.24 16.97
C ARG A 166 -1.60 -3.96 17.53
N TYR A 167 -1.94 -4.60 18.64
CA TYR A 167 -3.20 -4.43 19.34
C TYR A 167 -3.07 -3.32 20.38
N MET A 168 -3.99 -2.36 20.31
CA MET A 168 -4.05 -1.18 21.15
C MET A 168 -5.39 -1.12 21.90
N THR A 169 -5.40 -0.57 23.10
CA THR A 169 -6.63 -0.14 23.76
C THR A 169 -7.25 1.04 23.01
N ARG A 170 -8.53 1.33 23.28
CA ARG A 170 -9.18 2.49 22.70
C ARG A 170 -8.45 3.80 23.01
N LYS A 171 -8.41 4.67 22.01
CA LYS A 171 -7.81 6.01 22.12
C LYS A 171 -8.45 6.88 23.21
N ASP A 172 -9.76 6.79 23.40
CA ASP A 172 -10.54 7.59 24.37
C ASP A 172 -10.26 7.23 25.84
N ARG A 173 -9.73 6.04 26.11
CA ARG A 173 -9.42 5.52 27.45
C ARG A 173 -7.93 5.55 27.81
N GLY A 174 -7.12 6.25 27.02
CA GLY A 174 -5.66 6.18 27.08
C GLY A 174 -5.17 5.05 26.18
N GLU A 175 -4.63 5.44 25.02
CA GLU A 175 -4.06 4.52 24.05
C GLU A 175 -2.83 3.81 24.66
N ARG A 176 -2.95 2.50 24.84
CA ARG A 176 -1.90 1.65 25.40
C ARG A 176 -1.73 0.44 24.50
N ARG A 177 -0.47 0.03 24.30
CA ARG A 177 -0.16 -1.22 23.62
C ARG A 177 -0.57 -2.40 24.50
N VAL A 178 -1.39 -3.27 23.92
CA VAL A 178 -1.83 -4.54 24.52
C VAL A 178 -0.83 -5.63 24.16
N GLY A 179 -0.48 -5.74 22.88
CA GLY A 179 0.56 -6.66 22.42
C GLY A 179 0.75 -6.62 20.91
N ASP A 180 1.79 -7.34 20.45
CA ASP A 180 2.16 -7.42 19.04
C ASP A 180 2.13 -8.88 18.58
N VAL A 181 1.62 -9.14 17.38
CA VAL A 181 1.67 -10.46 16.72
C VAL A 181 2.47 -10.35 15.44
N TYR A 182 3.59 -11.06 15.39
CA TYR A 182 4.47 -11.11 14.23
C TYR A 182 4.08 -12.25 13.30
N ILE A 183 4.09 -11.96 12.00
CA ILE A 183 3.73 -12.89 10.93
C ILE A 183 4.76 -12.79 9.81
N ASN A 184 5.36 -13.92 9.46
CA ASN A 184 6.25 -14.10 8.31
C ASN A 184 6.16 -15.58 7.86
N ALA A 185 6.87 -15.93 6.79
CA ALA A 185 6.81 -17.29 6.25
C ALA A 185 7.21 -18.38 7.27
N PRO A 186 8.34 -18.28 8.01
CA PRO A 186 8.69 -19.26 9.05
C PRO A 186 7.63 -19.41 10.15
N ILE A 187 7.05 -18.29 10.61
CA ILE A 187 6.01 -18.30 11.64
C ILE A 187 4.76 -19.03 11.12
N CYS A 188 4.31 -18.73 9.90
CA CYS A 188 3.12 -19.40 9.36
C CYS A 188 3.33 -20.89 9.09
N VAL A 189 4.51 -21.31 8.65
CA VAL A 189 4.85 -22.73 8.53
C VAL A 189 4.80 -23.42 9.89
N SER A 190 5.23 -22.74 10.96
CA SER A 190 5.24 -23.32 12.31
C SER A 190 3.84 -23.32 12.95
N ALA A 191 3.05 -22.27 12.72
CA ALA A 191 1.73 -22.12 13.31
C ALA A 191 0.71 -23.11 12.72
N LEU A 192 0.86 -23.50 11.45
CA LEU A 192 -0.06 -24.39 10.75
C LEU A 192 0.30 -25.89 10.82
N ARG A 193 1.36 -26.24 11.56
CA ARG A 193 1.74 -27.63 11.86
C ARG A 193 1.01 -28.12 13.11
#